data_AF-A0A7Y2J6Q3-F1
#
_entry.id   AF-A0A7Y2J6Q3-F1
#
_cell.length_a   1.000
_cell.length_b   1.000
_cell.length_c   1.000
_cell.angle_alpha   90.00
_cell.angle_beta   90.00
_cell.angle_gamma   90.00
#
_symmetry.space_group_name_H-M   'P 1'
#
loop_
_entity.id
_entity.type
_entity.pdbx_description
1 polymer ?
#
loop_
_entity_poly.entity_id
_entity_poly.type
_entity_poly.pdbx_seq_one_letter_code
_entity_poly.pdbx_strand_id
1 'polypeptide(L)'
;MRTINNSFLFIMACLLLMGCPSEEKTSSTEETPVQEKSNKKVTAKDIAAIRYTDYALSDTAEEVTRDWLKFHELSKEIELLKEGDLSFFKDDITLLNGFLNDMIAEIPERLDEPSIAVRMIALKTTIFKLEGSANLERESKEALLNSIKDVLIAHTNLVFQINKKLEKDAQNITKPQ
;
A
#
# COMPACT_ATOMS: atom_id res chain seq x y z
N MET A 1 10.15 -53.77 -25.90
CA MET A 1 11.19 -52.79 -26.25
C MET A 1 10.53 -51.42 -26.32
N ARG A 2 10.58 -50.66 -25.21
CA ARG A 2 10.00 -49.32 -25.08
C ARG A 2 11.17 -48.35 -25.07
N THR A 3 11.29 -47.52 -26.08
CA THR A 3 12.33 -46.50 -26.21
C THR A 3 12.05 -45.39 -25.20
N ILE A 4 12.99 -45.16 -24.30
CA ILE A 4 12.98 -44.03 -23.36
C ILE A 4 13.49 -42.81 -24.12
N ASN A 5 12.73 -41.72 -24.05
CA ASN A 5 13.03 -40.45 -24.71
C ASN A 5 14.28 -39.80 -24.06
N ASN A 6 15.39 -39.74 -24.82
CA ASN A 6 16.67 -39.16 -24.39
C ASN A 6 16.64 -37.65 -24.07
N SER A 7 15.50 -36.97 -24.22
CA SER A 7 15.37 -35.55 -23.90
C SER A 7 15.16 -35.27 -22.41
N PHE A 8 14.68 -36.25 -21.63
CA PHE A 8 14.42 -36.06 -20.18
C PHE A 8 15.68 -36.27 -19.32
N LEU A 9 16.65 -37.05 -19.82
CA LEU A 9 17.92 -37.32 -19.13
C LEU A 9 18.84 -36.10 -19.09
N PHE A 10 18.70 -35.16 -20.04
CA PHE A 10 19.52 -33.96 -20.10
C PHE A 10 19.10 -32.89 -19.07
N ILE A 11 17.82 -32.85 -18.69
CA ILE A 11 17.28 -31.86 -17.75
C ILE A 11 17.65 -32.22 -16.30
N MET A 12 17.76 -33.51 -15.97
CA MET A 12 18.17 -33.98 -14.64
C MET A 12 19.67 -33.71 -14.34
N ALA A 13 20.52 -33.64 -15.37
CA ALA A 13 21.96 -33.44 -15.23
C ALA A 13 22.35 -31.99 -14.89
N CYS A 14 21.53 -31.00 -15.26
CA CYS A 14 21.83 -29.58 -15.02
C CYS A 14 21.57 -29.10 -13.59
N LEU A 15 20.87 -29.89 -12.75
CA LEU A 15 20.54 -29.53 -11.37
C LEU A 15 21.66 -29.81 -10.35
N LEU A 16 22.75 -30.47 -10.75
CA LEU A 16 23.82 -30.90 -9.85
C LEU A 16 25.07 -30.00 -9.82
N LEU A 17 25.05 -28.84 -10.50
CA LEU A 17 26.23 -27.96 -10.60
C LEU A 17 26.10 -26.60 -9.88
N MET A 18 25.08 -26.41 -9.02
CA MET A 18 25.02 -25.26 -8.10
C MET A 18 25.39 -25.68 -6.67
N GLY A 19 26.60 -26.20 -6.49
CA GLY A 19 27.24 -26.35 -5.18
C GLY A 19 28.14 -25.15 -4.92
N CYS A 20 27.70 -24.21 -4.10
CA CYS A 20 28.54 -23.11 -3.62
C CYS A 20 29.50 -23.66 -2.55
N PRO A 21 30.84 -23.56 -2.70
CA PRO A 21 31.75 -23.92 -1.63
C PRO A 21 31.67 -22.85 -0.53
N SER A 22 31.12 -23.23 0.63
CA SER A 22 31.22 -22.42 1.84
C SER A 22 32.67 -22.45 2.34
N GLU A 23 33.39 -21.34 2.19
CA GLU A 23 34.64 -21.11 2.93
C GLU A 23 34.32 -20.91 4.41
N GLU A 24 34.80 -21.82 5.26
CA GLU A 24 34.93 -21.55 6.69
C GLU A 24 36.04 -20.51 6.89
N LYS A 25 35.68 -19.34 7.42
CA LYS A 25 36.63 -18.42 8.04
C LYS A 25 36.35 -18.32 9.53
N THR A 26 37.34 -18.81 10.29
CA THR A 26 37.49 -18.71 11.73
C THR A 26 37.51 -17.24 12.20
N SER A 27 36.75 -16.98 13.28
CA SER A 27 36.90 -15.92 14.29
C SER A 27 37.50 -14.59 13.85
N SER A 28 36.67 -13.56 13.79
CA SER A 28 36.97 -12.25 14.37
C SER A 28 35.70 -11.69 14.96
N THR A 29 35.75 -11.37 16.25
CA THR A 29 34.77 -10.51 16.92
C THR A 29 34.81 -9.16 16.22
N GLU A 30 34.01 -9.00 15.18
CA GLU A 30 33.60 -7.68 14.72
C GLU A 30 32.54 -7.20 15.70
N GLU A 31 32.89 -6.19 16.48
CA GLU A 31 31.94 -5.37 17.18
C GLU A 31 30.88 -4.94 16.15
N THR A 32 29.66 -5.45 16.32
CA THR A 32 28.49 -4.99 15.58
C THR A 32 28.52 -3.47 15.63
N PRO A 33 28.59 -2.74 14.50
CA PRO A 33 28.42 -1.31 14.55
C PRO A 33 27.04 -1.11 15.17
N VAL A 34 27.03 -0.53 16.37
CA VAL A 34 25.81 -0.08 17.04
C VAL A 34 25.05 0.67 15.97
N GLN A 35 23.94 0.08 15.48
CA GLN A 35 23.11 0.73 14.49
C GLN A 35 22.80 2.09 15.05
N GLU A 36 23.40 3.10 14.40
CA GLU A 36 23.21 4.50 14.69
C GLU A 36 21.69 4.68 14.76
N LYS A 37 21.18 5.22 15.88
CA LYS A 37 19.76 5.52 16.02
C LYS A 37 19.37 6.43 14.86
N SER A 38 18.85 5.82 13.78
CA SER A 38 18.34 6.52 12.62
C SER A 38 17.29 7.48 13.15
N ASN A 39 17.55 8.77 13.00
CA ASN A 39 16.62 9.78 13.46
C ASN A 39 15.38 9.71 12.56
N LYS A 40 14.36 8.97 13.02
CA LYS A 40 13.09 8.66 12.34
C LYS A 40 12.23 9.89 12.01
N LYS A 41 12.75 11.11 12.23
CA LYS A 41 12.02 12.35 12.03
C LYS A 41 11.74 12.60 10.53
N VAL A 42 10.48 12.39 10.16
CA VAL A 42 9.89 12.81 8.89
C VAL A 42 9.33 14.22 9.02
N THR A 43 9.47 15.02 7.98
CA THR A 43 8.95 16.39 7.89
C THR A 43 8.00 16.53 6.70
N ALA A 44 7.12 17.53 6.71
CA ALA A 44 6.29 17.88 5.57
C ALA A 44 7.09 17.99 4.26
N LYS A 45 8.30 18.55 4.32
CA LYS A 45 9.19 18.68 3.16
C LYS A 45 9.62 17.33 2.60
N ASP A 46 9.86 16.34 3.46
CA ASP A 46 10.22 14.99 3.01
C ASP A 46 9.04 14.32 2.29
N ILE A 47 7.82 14.50 2.80
CA ILE A 47 6.60 13.94 2.22
C ILE A 47 6.23 14.63 0.91
N ALA A 48 6.36 15.96 0.85
CA ALA A 48 6.15 16.73 -0.37
C ALA A 48 7.13 16.35 -1.52
N ALA A 49 8.26 15.72 -1.22
CA ALA A 49 9.18 15.19 -2.21
C ALA A 49 8.76 13.85 -2.82
N ILE A 50 7.75 13.18 -2.25
CA ILE A 50 7.21 11.91 -2.74
C ILE A 50 6.48 12.16 -4.07
N ARG A 51 6.89 11.44 -5.11
CA ARG A 51 6.25 11.52 -6.43
C ARG A 51 5.12 10.49 -6.54
N TYR A 52 3.92 10.99 -6.79
CA TYR A 52 2.71 10.23 -7.12
C TYR A 52 1.72 11.13 -7.87
N THR A 53 0.69 10.54 -8.49
CA THR A 53 -0.39 11.30 -9.11
C THR A 53 -1.50 11.50 -8.10
N ASP A 54 -1.83 12.75 -7.77
CA ASP A 54 -2.90 13.09 -6.85
C ASP A 54 -4.19 13.39 -7.63
N TYR A 55 -5.20 12.52 -7.52
CA TYR A 55 -6.49 12.68 -8.15
C TYR A 55 -7.46 13.29 -7.13
N ALA A 56 -8.13 14.38 -7.52
CA ALA A 56 -9.28 14.89 -6.80
C ALA A 56 -10.56 14.12 -7.20
N LEU A 57 -11.57 14.14 -6.34
CA LEU A 57 -12.91 13.69 -6.73
C LEU A 57 -13.46 14.56 -7.86
N SER A 58 -14.19 13.94 -8.77
CA SER A 58 -15.01 14.67 -9.75
C SER A 58 -16.28 15.21 -9.08
N ASP A 59 -16.95 16.19 -9.69
CA ASP A 59 -18.20 16.77 -9.16
C ASP A 59 -19.25 15.69 -8.84
N THR A 60 -19.41 14.71 -9.72
CA THR A 60 -20.32 13.57 -9.51
C THR A 60 -19.86 12.69 -8.35
N ALA A 61 -18.55 12.50 -8.19
CA ALA A 61 -18.00 11.72 -7.10
C ALA A 61 -18.22 12.42 -5.76
N GLU A 62 -17.96 13.73 -5.66
CA GLU A 62 -18.28 14.54 -4.48
C GLU A 62 -19.76 14.42 -4.09
N GLU A 63 -20.68 14.44 -5.06
CA GLU A 63 -22.10 14.29 -4.78
C GLU A 63 -22.43 12.90 -4.22
N VAL A 64 -21.87 11.84 -4.81
CA VAL A 64 -22.14 10.45 -4.41
C VAL A 64 -21.48 10.09 -3.09
N THR A 65 -20.31 10.65 -2.78
CA THR A 65 -19.58 10.37 -1.54
C THR A 65 -19.95 11.29 -0.39
N ARG A 66 -20.76 12.34 -0.61
CA ARG A 66 -21.09 13.37 0.38
C ARG A 66 -21.46 12.83 1.76
N ASP A 67 -22.23 11.75 1.81
CA ASP A 67 -22.74 11.15 3.05
C ASP A 67 -21.85 10.00 3.57
N TRP A 68 -20.73 9.71 2.90
CA TRP A 68 -19.71 8.73 3.30
C TRP A 68 -18.72 9.35 4.30
N LEU A 69 -19.19 9.58 5.52
CA LEU A 69 -18.50 10.39 6.53
C LEU A 69 -17.08 9.89 6.83
N LYS A 70 -16.90 8.58 7.05
CA LYS A 70 -15.58 8.00 7.35
C LYS A 70 -14.56 8.16 6.23
N PHE A 71 -15.00 8.15 4.97
CA PHE A 71 -14.12 8.41 3.83
C PHE A 71 -13.63 9.86 3.81
N HIS A 72 -14.50 10.82 4.13
CA HIS A 72 -14.11 12.23 4.24
C HIS A 72 -13.25 12.51 5.47
N GLU A 73 -13.49 11.83 6.60
CA GLU A 73 -12.59 11.86 7.77
C GLU A 73 -11.20 11.36 7.38
N LEU A 74 -11.09 10.19 6.74
CA LEU A 74 -9.81 9.66 6.30
C LEU A 74 -9.10 10.62 5.33
N SER A 75 -9.84 11.23 4.41
CA SER A 75 -9.27 12.18 3.46
C SER A 75 -8.67 13.41 4.16
N LYS A 76 -9.24 13.87 5.28
CA LYS A 76 -8.65 14.93 6.11
C LYS A 76 -7.37 14.45 6.80
N GLU A 77 -7.38 13.23 7.34
CA GLU A 77 -6.18 12.64 7.97
C GLU A 77 -5.05 12.43 6.95
N ILE A 78 -5.38 12.15 5.68
CA ILE A 78 -4.40 12.11 4.58
C ILE A 78 -3.79 13.49 4.32
N GLU A 79 -4.56 14.58 4.40
CA GLU A 79 -3.99 15.93 4.28
C GLU A 79 -3.07 16.27 5.47
N LEU A 80 -3.46 15.91 6.69
CA LEU A 80 -2.59 16.06 7.87
C LEU A 80 -1.31 15.22 7.75
N LEU A 81 -1.41 14.02 7.19
CA LEU A 81 -0.24 13.18 6.87
C LEU A 81 0.71 13.88 5.91
N LYS A 82 0.19 14.56 4.87
CA LYS A 82 1.03 15.35 3.93
C LYS A 82 1.78 16.47 4.64
N GLU A 83 1.24 17.00 5.73
CA GLU A 83 1.87 17.99 6.61
C GLU A 83 2.86 17.38 7.62
N GLY A 84 3.00 16.05 7.63
CA GLY A 84 3.90 15.32 8.52
C GLY A 84 3.28 14.96 9.87
N ASP A 85 1.95 15.04 10.00
CA ASP A 85 1.25 14.52 11.17
C ASP A 85 0.94 13.03 10.99
N LEU A 86 1.59 12.19 11.80
CA LEU A 86 1.37 10.75 11.80
C LEU A 86 0.43 10.29 12.93
N SER A 87 -0.17 11.21 13.69
CA SER A 87 -0.87 10.89 14.95
C SER A 87 -2.01 9.91 14.75
N PHE A 88 -2.87 10.13 13.76
CA PHE A 88 -3.95 9.20 13.39
C PHE A 88 -3.42 7.82 12.97
N PHE A 89 -2.37 7.79 12.15
CA PHE A 89 -1.80 6.57 11.61
C PHE A 89 -0.97 5.79 12.63
N LYS A 90 -0.66 6.39 13.78
CA LYS A 90 0.06 5.77 14.90
C LYS A 90 -0.85 5.39 16.06
N ASP A 91 -2.14 5.66 15.95
CA ASP A 91 -3.12 5.38 17.00
C ASP A 91 -3.21 3.87 17.32
N ASP A 92 -3.92 3.53 18.39
CA ASP A 92 -4.16 2.14 18.75
C ASP A 92 -4.72 1.34 17.56
N ILE A 93 -4.06 0.23 17.25
CA ILE A 93 -4.37 -0.59 16.07
C ILE A 93 -5.83 -1.08 16.06
N THR A 94 -6.46 -1.23 17.23
CA THR A 94 -7.87 -1.63 17.35
C THR A 94 -8.79 -0.49 16.93
N LEU A 95 -8.51 0.74 17.38
CA LEU A 95 -9.25 1.94 16.98
C LEU A 95 -9.10 2.20 15.48
N LEU A 96 -7.87 2.11 14.97
CA LEU A 96 -7.57 2.27 13.55
C LEU A 96 -8.29 1.21 12.70
N ASN A 97 -8.27 -0.06 13.11
CA ASN A 97 -9.00 -1.12 12.42
C ASN A 97 -10.52 -0.92 12.47
N GLY A 98 -11.06 -0.47 13.61
CA GLY A 98 -12.47 -0.14 13.77
C GLY A 98 -12.90 0.95 12.78
N PHE A 99 -12.17 2.08 12.78
CA PHE A 99 -12.39 3.17 11.84
C PHE A 99 -12.41 2.71 10.39
N LEU A 100 -11.42 1.90 9.97
CA LEU A 100 -11.32 1.42 8.59
C LEU A 100 -12.42 0.42 8.22
N ASN A 101 -12.92 -0.36 9.18
CA ASN A 101 -14.07 -1.24 8.95
C ASN A 101 -15.36 -0.45 8.78
N ASP A 102 -15.56 0.57 9.61
CA ASP A 102 -16.72 1.47 9.50
C ASP A 102 -16.71 2.18 8.14
N MET A 103 -15.54 2.68 7.72
CA MET A 103 -15.39 3.26 6.37
C MET A 103 -15.81 2.28 5.27
N ILE A 104 -15.40 1.02 5.34
CA ILE A 104 -15.78 0.01 4.34
C ILE A 104 -17.28 -0.31 4.40
N ALA A 105 -17.86 -0.36 5.60
CA ALA A 105 -19.28 -0.65 5.80
C ALA A 105 -20.21 0.50 5.36
N GLU A 106 -19.73 1.74 5.40
CA GLU A 106 -20.45 2.94 5.00
C GLU A 106 -20.38 3.24 3.48
N ILE A 107 -19.82 2.33 2.68
CA ILE A 107 -19.70 2.56 1.23
C ILE A 107 -21.06 2.87 0.59
N PRO A 108 -21.18 3.94 -0.23
CA PRO A 108 -22.41 4.23 -0.95
C PRO A 108 -22.81 3.09 -1.90
N GLU A 109 -24.09 2.77 -1.97
CA GLU A 109 -24.62 1.69 -2.82
C GLU A 109 -24.17 1.82 -4.29
N ARG A 110 -24.10 3.05 -4.82
CA ARG A 110 -23.64 3.33 -6.19
C ARG A 110 -22.19 2.94 -6.45
N LEU A 111 -21.39 2.80 -5.40
CA LEU A 111 -19.97 2.47 -5.42
C LEU A 111 -19.67 1.06 -4.90
N ASP A 112 -20.67 0.34 -4.39
CA ASP A 112 -20.52 -1.03 -3.87
C ASP A 112 -20.29 -2.02 -5.02
N GLU A 113 -19.05 -2.05 -5.51
CA GLU A 113 -18.58 -3.00 -6.51
C GLU A 113 -17.23 -3.60 -6.12
N PRO A 114 -16.91 -4.81 -6.61
CA PRO A 114 -15.64 -5.47 -6.29
C PRO A 114 -14.39 -4.63 -6.58
N SER A 115 -14.45 -3.78 -7.60
CA SER A 115 -13.31 -2.96 -8.01
C SER A 115 -12.96 -1.89 -6.95
N ILE A 116 -13.98 -1.30 -6.30
CA ILE A 116 -13.83 -0.32 -5.23
C ILE A 116 -13.44 -1.03 -3.93
N ALA A 117 -14.10 -2.14 -3.60
CA ALA A 117 -13.80 -2.95 -2.42
C ALA A 117 -12.32 -3.38 -2.35
N VAL A 118 -11.76 -3.86 -3.47
CA VAL A 118 -10.34 -4.24 -3.54
C VAL A 118 -9.41 -3.04 -3.30
N ARG A 119 -9.77 -1.84 -3.76
CA ARG A 119 -8.97 -0.61 -3.51
C ARG A 119 -9.05 -0.17 -2.06
N MET A 120 -10.20 -0.28 -1.42
CA MET A 120 -10.33 -0.02 0.02
C MET A 120 -9.50 -1.01 0.86
N ILE A 121 -9.49 -2.30 0.49
CA ILE A 121 -8.65 -3.30 1.17
C ILE A 121 -7.17 -2.96 1.00
N ALA A 122 -6.73 -2.60 -0.22
CA ALA A 122 -5.36 -2.18 -0.46
C ALA A 122 -4.98 -0.97 0.40
N LEU A 123 -5.85 0.05 0.46
CA LEU A 123 -5.68 1.22 1.32
C LEU A 123 -5.54 0.82 2.79
N LYS A 124 -6.45 0.00 3.31
CA LYS A 124 -6.41 -0.55 4.67
C LYS A 124 -5.08 -1.26 4.96
N THR A 125 -4.61 -2.12 4.04
CA THR A 125 -3.31 -2.80 4.19
C THR A 125 -2.15 -1.81 4.25
N THR A 126 -2.12 -0.79 3.38
CA THR A 126 -1.06 0.22 3.41
C THR A 126 -1.08 1.07 4.68
N ILE A 127 -2.27 1.34 5.22
CA ILE A 127 -2.43 2.08 6.49
C ILE A 127 -1.87 1.26 7.66
N PHE A 128 -2.15 -0.05 7.75
CA PHE A 128 -1.54 -0.89 8.78
C PHE A 128 -0.03 -1.06 8.62
N LYS A 129 0.46 -1.08 7.38
CA LYS A 129 1.91 -1.06 7.13
C LYS A 129 2.53 0.25 7.65
N LEU A 130 1.88 1.39 7.41
CA LEU A 130 2.32 2.68 7.93
C LEU A 130 2.28 2.72 9.46
N GLU A 131 1.22 2.22 10.09
CA GLU A 131 1.12 2.12 11.55
C GLU A 131 2.31 1.37 12.14
N GLY A 132 2.57 0.16 11.66
CA GLY A 132 3.72 -0.64 12.11
C GLY A 132 5.05 0.08 11.88
N SER A 133 5.27 0.61 10.68
CA SER A 133 6.48 1.37 10.35
C SER A 133 6.64 2.60 11.23
N ALA A 134 5.55 3.31 11.56
CA ALA A 134 5.54 4.52 12.38
C ALA A 134 5.69 4.25 13.89
N ASN A 135 5.36 3.04 14.36
CA ASN A 135 5.52 2.61 15.74
C ASN A 135 6.81 1.83 16.04
N LEU A 136 7.52 1.31 15.02
CA LEU A 136 8.82 0.64 15.20
C LEU A 136 9.98 1.60 15.55
N GLU A 137 10.59 1.45 16.73
CA GLU A 137 11.65 2.37 17.20
C GLU A 137 12.89 2.45 16.30
N ARG A 138 13.26 1.34 15.65
CA ARG A 138 14.48 1.22 14.83
C ARG A 138 14.23 1.31 13.33
N GLU A 139 13.03 1.70 12.92
CA GLU A 139 12.70 1.86 11.50
C GLU A 139 13.55 2.98 10.88
N SER A 140 14.01 2.75 9.63
CA SER A 140 14.71 3.80 8.90
C SER A 140 13.74 4.89 8.44
N LYS A 141 14.21 6.13 8.34
CA LYS A 141 13.43 7.23 7.76
C LYS A 141 12.92 6.90 6.34
N GLU A 142 13.73 6.22 5.54
CA GLU A 142 13.37 5.80 4.19
C GLU A 142 12.21 4.80 4.18
N ALA A 143 12.26 3.79 5.06
CA ALA A 143 11.19 2.79 5.14
C ALA A 143 9.86 3.40 5.61
N LEU A 144 9.92 4.37 6.53
CA LEU A 144 8.75 5.15 6.93
C LEU A 144 8.20 5.99 5.75
N LEU A 145 9.06 6.72 5.03
CA LEU A 145 8.64 7.49 3.84
C LEU A 145 8.04 6.62 2.74
N ASN A 146 8.56 5.40 2.55
CA ASN A 146 8.00 4.43 1.61
C ASN A 146 6.60 3.96 2.05
N SER A 147 6.40 3.73 3.35
CA SER A 147 5.07 3.37 3.87
C SER A 147 4.06 4.51 3.75
N ILE A 148 4.49 5.76 3.97
CA ILE A 148 3.67 6.96 3.70
C ILE A 148 3.29 7.03 2.22
N LYS A 149 4.28 6.85 1.32
CA LYS A 149 4.04 6.83 -0.13
C LYS A 149 3.00 5.79 -0.53
N ASP A 150 3.08 4.59 0.03
CA ASP A 150 2.13 3.50 -0.27
C ASP A 150 0.69 3.90 0.10
N VAL A 151 0.49 4.55 1.26
CA VAL A 151 -0.81 5.08 1.68
C VAL A 151 -1.33 6.15 0.71
N LEU A 152 -0.50 7.13 0.35
CA LEU A 152 -0.87 8.19 -0.58
C LEU A 152 -1.28 7.63 -1.96
N ILE A 153 -0.51 6.65 -2.46
CA ILE A 153 -0.82 5.96 -3.72
C ILE A 153 -2.10 5.13 -3.62
N ALA A 154 -2.33 4.44 -2.52
CA ALA A 154 -3.55 3.65 -2.35
C ALA A 154 -4.80 4.53 -2.25
N HIS A 155 -4.72 5.67 -1.55
CA HIS A 155 -5.82 6.63 -1.42
C HIS A 155 -6.17 7.27 -2.76
N THR A 156 -5.19 7.82 -3.49
CA THR A 156 -5.45 8.41 -4.82
C THR A 156 -5.96 7.38 -5.84
N ASN A 157 -5.53 6.11 -5.73
CA ASN A 157 -6.05 5.03 -6.58
C ASN A 157 -7.52 4.69 -6.27
N LEU A 158 -7.96 4.81 -5.02
CA LEU A 158 -9.36 4.69 -4.65
C LEU A 158 -10.17 5.83 -5.25
N VAL A 159 -9.71 7.08 -5.10
CA VAL A 159 -10.35 8.27 -5.70
C VAL A 159 -10.48 8.14 -7.22
N PHE A 160 -9.40 7.73 -7.89
CA PHE A 160 -9.41 7.48 -9.34
C PHE A 160 -10.45 6.42 -9.74
N GLN A 161 -10.52 5.31 -8.99
CA GLN A 161 -11.46 4.23 -9.30
C GLN A 161 -12.92 4.67 -9.10
N ILE A 162 -13.20 5.48 -8.07
CA ILE A 162 -14.51 6.11 -7.84
C ILE A 162 -14.89 6.98 -9.05
N ASN A 163 -14.00 7.90 -9.45
CA ASN A 163 -14.24 8.78 -10.60
C ASN A 163 -14.53 7.98 -11.87
N LYS A 164 -13.67 7.00 -12.16
CA LYS A 164 -13.79 6.16 -13.35
C LYS A 164 -15.10 5.37 -13.38
N LYS A 165 -15.54 4.85 -12.24
CA LYS A 165 -16.81 4.13 -12.12
C LYS A 165 -17.98 5.03 -12.47
N LEU A 166 -18.04 6.21 -11.86
CA LEU A 166 -19.14 7.14 -12.06
C LEU A 166 -19.15 7.75 -13.47
N GLU A 167 -17.99 8.02 -14.06
CA GLU A 167 -17.87 8.43 -15.46
C GLU A 167 -18.45 7.35 -16.39
N LYS A 168 -18.10 6.08 -16.15
CA LYS A 168 -18.61 4.96 -16.94
C LYS A 168 -20.13 4.80 -16.81
N ASP A 169 -20.68 4.98 -15.61
CA ASP A 169 -22.13 4.90 -15.38
C ASP A 169 -22.91 6.00 -16.12
N ALA A 170 -22.29 7.17 -16.28
CA ALA A 170 -22.88 8.29 -17.00
C ALA A 170 -22.86 8.10 -18.53
N GLN A 171 -22.06 7.16 -19.05
CA GLN A 171 -21.99 6.87 -20.48
C GLN A 171 -23.17 6.00 -20.91
N ASN A 172 -24.03 6.53 -21.80
CA ASN A 172 -25.08 5.78 -22.47
C ASN A 172 -24.50 4.87 -23.57
N ILE A 173 -23.89 3.74 -23.19
CA ILE A 173 -23.34 2.78 -24.15
C ILE A 173 -24.40 1.75 -24.56
N THR A 174 -24.95 1.89 -25.76
CA THR A 174 -25.67 0.81 -26.45
C THR A 174 -24.67 -0.09 -27.17
N LYS A 175 -24.70 -1.41 -26.93
CA LYS A 175 -23.90 -2.35 -27.73
C LYS A 175 -24.39 -2.35 -29.19
N PRO A 176 -23.49 -2.29 -30.19
CA PRO A 176 -23.88 -2.50 -31.58
C PRO A 176 -24.48 -3.90 -31.74
N GLN A 177 -25.52 -4.00 -32.58
CA GLN A 177 -26.19 -5.26 -32.92
C GLN A 177 -25.30 -6.15 -33.81
#